data_AF-A0A497PWI0-F1
#
_entry.id   AF-A0A497PWI0-F1
#
_cell.length_a   1.000
_cell.length_b   1.000
_cell.length_c   1.000
_cell.angle_alpha   90.00
_cell.angle_beta   90.00
_cell.angle_gamma   90.00
#
_symmetry.space_group_name_H-M   'P 1'
#
loop_
_entity.id
_entity.type
_entity.pdbx_description
1 polymer ?
#
loop_
_entity_poly.entity_id
_entity_poly.type
_entity_poly.pdbx_seq_one_letter_code
_entity_poly.pdbx_strand_id
1 'polypeptide(L)'
;MSTEQKRLYGLLALVLIIAAGSMTAIVLLNTQGLGTEEPSVTIVGSSIVNVTLSDMLTMSSVTRNGSYQNTFGNVRGEGTYTGVRVSDLVELAGGMTEDDNMTVIASDGYNQTFAYSKVYPNQTIYDIQGDMVIAYRFDGQTVPDYPDGYRLMFLPEDGYYSNADANASTDPDPRGAGPQCVSNVARIVIVRPPAAALSSESSQVAHITWKWPQNKVFVGLTWRDEM
;
A
#
# COMPACT_ATOMS: atom_id res chain seq x y z
N MET A 1 -62.94 -38.98 -11.83
CA MET A 1 -61.68 -38.51 -12.46
C MET A 1 -61.41 -39.34 -13.70
N SER A 2 -61.52 -38.73 -14.89
CA SER A 2 -61.35 -39.42 -16.17
C SER A 2 -59.87 -39.80 -16.42
N THR A 3 -59.63 -40.80 -17.27
CA THR A 3 -58.27 -41.27 -17.61
C THR A 3 -57.38 -40.13 -18.14
N GLU A 4 -57.96 -39.17 -18.84
CA GLU A 4 -57.23 -37.99 -19.32
C GLU A 4 -56.86 -37.02 -18.20
N GLN A 5 -57.75 -36.82 -17.21
CA GLN A 5 -57.43 -36.03 -16.03
C GLN A 5 -56.30 -36.67 -15.21
N LYS A 6 -56.29 -38.00 -15.06
CA LYS A 6 -55.20 -38.72 -14.36
C LYS A 6 -53.84 -38.53 -15.05
N ARG A 7 -53.81 -38.55 -16.39
CA ARG A 7 -52.59 -38.32 -17.18
C ARG A 7 -52.14 -36.86 -17.10
N LEU A 8 -53.08 -35.92 -17.14
CA LEU A 8 -52.80 -34.48 -17.03
C LEU A 8 -52.22 -34.12 -15.65
N TYR A 9 -52.81 -34.63 -14.56
CA TYR A 9 -52.27 -34.41 -13.22
C TYR A 9 -50.92 -35.13 -13.00
N GLY A 10 -50.72 -36.31 -13.61
CA GLY A 10 -49.42 -37.00 -13.57
C GLY A 10 -48.30 -36.21 -14.26
N LEU A 11 -48.59 -35.60 -15.42
CA LEU A 11 -47.64 -34.74 -16.14
C LEU A 11 -47.33 -33.45 -15.37
N LEU A 12 -48.35 -32.80 -14.79
CA LEU A 12 -48.15 -31.58 -13.99
C LEU A 12 -47.33 -31.84 -12.72
N ALA A 13 -47.55 -32.98 -12.05
CA ALA A 13 -46.77 -33.37 -10.88
C ALA A 13 -45.29 -33.62 -11.23
N LEU A 14 -45.01 -34.23 -12.38
CA LEU A 14 -43.64 -34.50 -12.84
C LEU A 14 -42.88 -33.20 -13.16
N VAL A 15 -43.53 -32.23 -13.83
CA VAL A 15 -42.92 -30.93 -14.17
C VAL A 15 -42.58 -30.11 -12.91
N LEU A 16 -43.44 -30.14 -11.89
CA LEU A 16 -43.18 -29.46 -10.62
C LEU A 16 -41.96 -30.04 -9.88
N ILE A 17 -41.74 -31.36 -9.93
CA ILE A 17 -40.59 -32.01 -9.30
C ILE A 17 -39.29 -31.66 -10.03
N ILE A 18 -39.29 -31.61 -11.36
CA ILE A 18 -38.11 -31.25 -12.17
C ILE A 18 -37.76 -29.77 -11.98
N ALA A 19 -38.75 -28.88 -11.93
CA ALA A 19 -38.53 -27.45 -11.67
C ALA A 19 -38.00 -27.20 -10.24
N ALA A 20 -38.57 -27.84 -9.22
CA ALA A 20 -38.09 -27.71 -7.83
C ALA A 20 -36.69 -28.34 -7.61
N GLY A 21 -36.39 -29.45 -8.31
CA GLY A 21 -35.06 -30.07 -8.29
C GLY A 21 -33.97 -29.20 -8.93
N SER A 22 -34.30 -28.48 -10.00
CA SER A 22 -33.36 -27.55 -10.63
C SER A 22 -33.07 -26.31 -9.78
N MET A 23 -34.07 -25.80 -9.05
CA MET A 23 -33.89 -24.63 -8.17
C MET A 23 -33.04 -24.96 -6.94
N THR A 24 -33.17 -26.17 -6.38
CA THR A 24 -32.34 -26.62 -5.25
C THR A 24 -30.89 -26.90 -5.67
N ALA A 25 -30.65 -27.45 -6.86
CA ALA A 25 -29.29 -27.67 -7.37
C ALA A 25 -28.57 -26.37 -7.75
N ILE A 26 -29.28 -25.38 -8.32
CA ILE A 26 -28.67 -24.08 -8.68
C ILE A 26 -28.35 -23.25 -7.42
N VAL A 27 -29.19 -23.31 -6.38
CA VAL A 27 -28.88 -22.66 -5.09
C VAL A 27 -27.67 -23.33 -4.43
N LEU A 28 -27.53 -24.66 -4.49
CA LEU A 28 -26.38 -25.36 -3.90
C LEU A 28 -25.06 -25.12 -4.67
N LEU A 29 -25.12 -24.93 -5.99
CA LEU A 29 -23.97 -24.57 -6.82
C LEU A 29 -23.56 -23.10 -6.66
N ASN A 30 -24.50 -22.20 -6.34
CA ASN A 30 -24.19 -20.80 -6.01
C ASN A 30 -23.80 -20.58 -4.53
N THR A 31 -23.96 -21.57 -3.65
CA THR A 31 -23.45 -21.52 -2.27
C THR A 31 -21.98 -21.96 -2.13
N GLN A 32 -21.24 -22.10 -3.23
CA GLN A 32 -19.77 -22.20 -3.22
C GLN A 32 -19.12 -20.81 -2.97
N GLY A 33 -19.60 -20.09 -1.96
CA GLY A 33 -19.23 -18.70 -1.69
C GLY A 33 -19.77 -18.14 -0.37
N LEU A 34 -20.04 -19.00 0.62
CA LEU A 34 -20.31 -18.60 2.01
C LEU A 34 -19.13 -18.95 2.92
N GLY A 35 -17.91 -18.78 2.41
CA GLY A 35 -16.78 -18.46 3.27
C GLY A 35 -16.83 -16.95 3.47
N THR A 36 -16.89 -16.46 4.70
CA THR A 36 -16.38 -15.12 4.98
C THR A 36 -14.98 -15.07 4.41
N GLU A 37 -14.77 -14.41 3.26
CA GLU A 37 -13.41 -14.25 2.74
C GLU A 37 -12.60 -13.61 3.85
N GLU A 38 -11.59 -14.34 4.32
CA GLU A 38 -10.77 -13.89 5.42
C GLU A 38 -10.16 -12.53 5.02
N PRO A 39 -10.28 -11.49 5.86
CA PRO A 39 -9.73 -10.19 5.53
C PRO A 39 -8.25 -10.33 5.17
N SER A 40 -7.86 -9.83 4.01
CA SER A 40 -6.50 -9.96 3.50
C SER A 40 -6.02 -8.69 2.82
N VAL A 41 -4.71 -8.56 2.72
CA VAL A 41 -4.02 -7.50 1.96
C VAL A 41 -3.20 -8.18 0.86
N THR A 42 -3.43 -7.75 -0.38
CA THR A 42 -2.67 -8.28 -1.52
C THR A 42 -1.41 -7.46 -1.76
N ILE A 43 -0.27 -8.12 -1.80
CA ILE A 43 1.05 -7.53 -2.08
C ILE A 43 1.47 -7.93 -3.48
N VAL A 44 1.77 -6.95 -4.32
CA VAL A 44 2.14 -7.13 -5.72
C VAL A 44 3.57 -6.63 -5.91
N GLY A 45 4.51 -7.57 -6.06
CA GLY A 45 5.92 -7.29 -6.28
C GLY A 45 6.49 -8.11 -7.43
N SER A 46 7.55 -8.87 -7.15
CA SER A 46 8.07 -9.89 -8.07
C SER A 46 7.12 -11.09 -8.16
N SER A 47 6.44 -11.37 -7.06
CA SER A 47 5.31 -12.30 -6.96
C SER A 47 4.08 -11.56 -6.44
N ILE A 48 2.91 -12.14 -6.66
CA ILE A 48 1.67 -11.70 -6.02
C ILE A 48 1.43 -12.59 -4.82
N VAL A 49 1.32 -11.99 -3.64
CA VAL A 49 1.08 -12.69 -2.37
C VAL A 49 -0.19 -12.11 -1.74
N ASN A 50 -1.12 -12.96 -1.35
CA ASN A 50 -2.27 -12.54 -0.57
C ASN A 50 -2.00 -12.88 0.90
N VAL A 51 -1.88 -11.86 1.75
CA VAL A 51 -1.57 -12.04 3.18
C VAL A 51 -2.86 -11.95 3.96
N THR A 52 -3.26 -13.02 4.64
CA THR A 52 -4.49 -13.04 5.45
C THR A 52 -4.25 -12.53 6.86
N LEU A 53 -5.33 -12.30 7.61
CA LEU A 53 -5.23 -11.95 9.03
C LEU A 53 -4.49 -13.03 9.82
N SER A 54 -4.79 -14.30 9.57
CA SER A 54 -4.12 -15.43 10.22
C SER A 54 -2.63 -15.42 9.96
N ASP A 55 -2.20 -15.10 8.73
CA ASP A 55 -0.79 -14.94 8.41
C ASP A 55 -0.17 -13.82 9.24
N MET A 56 -0.79 -12.63 9.26
CA MET A 56 -0.29 -11.47 10.02
C MET A 56 -0.18 -11.73 11.53
N LEU A 57 -1.08 -12.53 12.11
CA LEU A 57 -1.05 -12.92 13.52
C LEU A 57 0.13 -13.84 13.87
N THR A 58 0.69 -14.54 12.88
CA THR A 58 1.88 -15.40 13.06
C THR A 58 3.19 -14.68 12.79
N MET A 59 3.15 -13.50 12.16
CA MET A 59 4.31 -12.68 11.87
C MET A 59 4.76 -11.87 13.09
N SER A 60 5.98 -11.31 13.02
CA SER A 60 6.47 -10.36 14.03
C SER A 60 5.64 -9.07 13.97
N SER A 61 4.81 -8.86 14.98
CA SER A 61 4.00 -7.64 15.10
C SER A 61 4.65 -6.62 16.04
N VAL A 62 4.37 -5.34 15.77
CA VAL A 62 4.69 -4.21 16.63
C VAL A 62 3.40 -3.78 17.31
N THR A 63 3.46 -3.55 18.63
CA THR A 63 2.36 -2.93 19.39
C THR A 63 2.87 -1.64 20.03
N ARG A 64 2.26 -0.50 19.70
CA ARG A 64 2.66 0.81 20.22
C ARG A 64 1.49 1.79 20.21
N ASN A 65 1.56 2.80 21.08
CA ASN A 65 0.69 3.96 20.96
C ASN A 65 1.07 4.74 19.69
N GLY A 66 0.06 5.22 18.99
CA GLY A 66 0.22 6.05 17.81
C GLY A 66 -0.85 7.12 17.76
N SER A 67 -0.53 8.19 17.05
CA SER A 67 -1.43 9.28 16.69
C SER A 67 -0.80 10.02 15.52
N TYR A 68 -1.59 10.79 14.76
CA TYR A 68 -1.08 11.56 13.63
C TYR A 68 -1.74 12.93 13.52
N GLN A 69 -1.02 13.87 12.93
CA GLN A 69 -1.54 15.20 12.64
C GLN A 69 -2.22 15.25 11.27
N ASN A 70 -3.43 15.80 11.20
CA ASN A 70 -4.06 16.09 9.91
C ASN A 70 -3.50 17.38 9.27
N THR A 71 -3.88 17.66 8.02
CA THR A 71 -3.43 18.86 7.29
C THR A 71 -3.87 20.18 7.96
N PHE A 72 -4.87 20.16 8.84
CA PHE A 72 -5.33 21.32 9.62
C PHE A 72 -4.64 21.44 10.99
N GLY A 73 -3.62 20.63 11.26
CA GLY A 73 -2.86 20.68 12.51
C GLY A 73 -3.52 19.97 13.70
N ASN A 74 -4.63 19.27 13.49
CA ASN A 74 -5.37 18.58 14.56
C ASN A 74 -4.82 17.16 14.74
N VAL A 75 -4.72 16.70 15.99
CA VAL A 75 -4.37 15.31 16.32
C VAL A 75 -5.56 14.37 16.05
N ARG A 76 -5.28 13.21 15.46
CA ARG A 76 -6.24 12.16 15.12
C ARG A 76 -5.61 10.79 15.29
N GLY A 77 -6.45 9.75 15.38
CA GLY A 77 -6.01 8.35 15.47
C GLY A 77 -5.20 8.07 16.74
N GLU A 78 -5.51 8.73 17.84
CA GLU A 78 -4.85 8.42 19.12
C GLU A 78 -5.35 7.08 19.64
N GLY A 79 -4.43 6.15 19.89
CA GLY A 79 -4.74 4.85 20.47
C GLY A 79 -3.57 3.87 20.36
N THR A 80 -3.81 2.62 20.72
CA THR A 80 -2.83 1.54 20.65
C THR A 80 -3.00 0.75 19.36
N TYR A 81 -1.98 0.76 18.51
CA TYR A 81 -1.94 0.01 17.26
C TYR A 81 -1.18 -1.30 17.45
N THR A 82 -1.66 -2.37 16.82
CA THR A 82 -0.89 -3.61 16.60
C THR A 82 -0.90 -3.96 15.13
N GLY A 83 0.29 -4.17 14.55
CA GLY A 83 0.46 -4.40 13.12
C GLY A 83 1.76 -5.07 12.74
N VAL A 84 1.88 -5.47 11.48
CA VAL A 84 3.11 -6.03 10.90
C VAL A 84 3.85 -4.92 10.16
N ARG A 85 5.19 -4.93 10.20
CA ARG A 85 5.99 -3.95 9.46
C ARG A 85 5.76 -4.09 7.96
N VAL A 86 5.67 -2.95 7.27
CA VAL A 86 5.50 -2.95 5.81
C VAL A 86 6.71 -3.54 5.11
N SER A 87 7.93 -3.32 5.62
CA SER A 87 9.15 -3.97 5.11
C SER A 87 9.00 -5.49 5.06
N ASP A 88 8.56 -6.10 6.17
CA ASP A 88 8.45 -7.55 6.30
C ASP A 88 7.40 -8.11 5.33
N LEU A 89 6.31 -7.36 5.12
CA LEU A 89 5.27 -7.70 4.15
C LEU A 89 5.80 -7.61 2.70
N VAL A 90 6.54 -6.56 2.38
CA VAL A 90 7.14 -6.35 1.05
C VAL A 90 8.17 -7.43 0.73
N GLU A 91 8.95 -7.90 1.71
CA GLU A 91 9.90 -9.01 1.54
C GLU A 91 9.21 -10.31 1.08
N LEU A 92 7.97 -10.58 1.51
CA LEU A 92 7.21 -11.75 1.04
C LEU A 92 6.95 -11.74 -0.48
N ALA A 93 6.84 -10.54 -1.07
CA ALA A 93 6.62 -10.34 -2.50
C ALA A 93 7.92 -10.13 -3.30
N GLY A 94 9.08 -10.43 -2.70
CA GLY A 94 10.39 -10.34 -3.33
C GLY A 94 11.11 -9.00 -3.13
N GLY A 95 10.68 -8.20 -2.15
CA GLY A 95 11.41 -7.00 -1.71
C GLY A 95 11.32 -5.81 -2.67
N MET A 96 12.06 -4.76 -2.31
CA MET A 96 12.25 -3.53 -3.08
C MET A 96 13.73 -3.14 -3.14
N THR A 97 14.07 -2.32 -4.13
CA THR A 97 15.37 -1.65 -4.29
C THR A 97 15.24 -0.14 -4.11
N GLU A 98 16.35 0.59 -3.99
CA GLU A 98 16.37 2.03 -3.74
C GLU A 98 15.64 2.87 -4.82
N ASP A 99 15.59 2.36 -6.05
CA ASP A 99 14.90 2.99 -7.18
C ASP A 99 13.41 2.67 -7.24
N ASP A 100 12.94 1.68 -6.47
CA ASP A 100 11.55 1.26 -6.45
C ASP A 100 10.69 2.18 -5.59
N ASN A 101 9.43 2.33 -6.00
CA ASN A 101 8.40 2.99 -5.20
C ASN A 101 7.34 2.00 -4.77
N MET A 102 6.72 2.23 -3.62
CA MET A 102 5.62 1.42 -3.10
C MET A 102 4.35 2.25 -3.06
N THR A 103 3.30 1.79 -3.74
CA THR A 103 1.97 2.39 -3.67
C THR A 103 1.06 1.55 -2.78
N VAL A 104 0.55 2.16 -1.71
CA VAL A 104 -0.49 1.59 -0.84
C VAL A 104 -1.84 2.06 -1.34
N ILE A 105 -2.78 1.13 -1.54
CA ILE A 105 -4.09 1.38 -2.15
C ILE A 105 -5.18 0.87 -1.19
N ALA A 106 -6.09 1.77 -0.82
CA ALA A 106 -7.28 1.48 -0.04
C ALA A 106 -8.40 0.87 -0.88
N SER A 107 -9.37 0.24 -0.22
CA SER A 107 -10.54 -0.36 -0.88
C SER A 107 -11.44 0.66 -1.58
N ASP A 108 -11.39 1.93 -1.17
CA ASP A 108 -12.11 3.05 -1.79
C ASP A 108 -11.35 3.69 -2.98
N GLY A 109 -10.16 3.18 -3.30
CA GLY A 109 -9.29 3.68 -4.37
C GLY A 109 -8.34 4.80 -3.96
N TYR A 110 -8.41 5.31 -2.73
CA TYR A 110 -7.39 6.22 -2.22
C TYR A 110 -6.03 5.54 -2.21
N ASN A 111 -4.98 6.26 -2.56
CA ASN A 111 -3.64 5.70 -2.60
C ASN A 111 -2.57 6.71 -2.22
N GLN A 112 -1.46 6.19 -1.72
CA GLN A 112 -0.26 6.95 -1.39
C GLN A 112 0.96 6.18 -1.87
N THR A 113 1.93 6.91 -2.41
CA THR A 113 3.20 6.34 -2.90
C THR A 113 4.35 6.76 -2.00
N PHE A 114 5.22 5.81 -1.68
CA PHE A 114 6.36 5.96 -0.78
C PHE A 114 7.63 5.48 -1.47
N ALA A 115 8.71 6.22 -1.29
CA ALA A 115 10.04 5.82 -1.75
C ALA A 115 10.60 4.67 -0.91
N TYR A 116 11.64 4.00 -1.40
CA TYR A 116 12.33 2.93 -0.67
C TYR A 116 12.73 3.33 0.76
N SER A 117 13.30 4.53 0.94
CA SER A 117 13.76 5.04 2.23
C SER A 117 12.64 5.20 3.28
N LYS A 118 11.39 5.31 2.86
CA LYS A 118 10.23 5.32 3.76
C LYS A 118 9.87 3.94 4.28
N VAL A 119 10.04 2.92 3.45
CA VAL A 119 9.71 1.52 3.76
C VAL A 119 10.86 0.83 4.49
N TYR A 120 12.09 1.12 4.08
CA TYR A 120 13.35 0.64 4.65
C TYR A 120 14.16 1.84 5.18
N PRO A 121 13.72 2.45 6.28
CA PRO A 121 14.38 3.65 6.80
C PRO A 121 15.77 3.33 7.35
N ASN A 122 16.72 4.23 7.10
CA ASN A 122 17.94 4.29 7.90
C ASN A 122 17.62 4.78 9.32
N GLN A 123 18.60 4.76 10.22
CA GLN A 123 18.37 5.16 11.62
C GLN A 123 17.81 6.58 11.76
N THR A 124 18.30 7.54 10.97
CA THR A 124 17.83 8.94 11.03
C THR A 124 16.35 9.08 10.68
N ILE A 125 15.89 8.41 9.61
CA ILE A 125 14.49 8.44 9.21
C ILE A 125 13.64 7.64 10.21
N TYR A 126 14.15 6.51 10.69
CA TYR A 126 13.46 5.66 11.66
C TYR A 126 13.23 6.38 12.99
N ASP A 127 14.22 7.16 13.48
CA ASP A 127 14.08 7.94 14.72
C ASP A 127 12.95 8.99 14.62
N ILE A 128 12.62 9.43 13.40
CA ILE A 128 11.57 10.43 13.13
C ILE A 128 10.19 9.77 12.96
N GLN A 129 10.07 8.75 12.09
CA GLN A 129 8.76 8.18 11.74
C GLN A 129 8.41 6.91 12.53
N GLY A 130 9.41 6.24 13.09
CA GLY A 130 9.31 4.91 13.70
C GLY A 130 8.97 3.77 12.74
N ASP A 131 8.28 2.76 13.28
CA ASP A 131 7.85 1.60 12.50
C ASP A 131 6.72 2.01 11.55
N MET A 132 6.91 1.76 10.25
CA MET A 132 5.83 1.81 9.25
C MET A 132 5.12 0.45 9.23
N VAL A 133 3.86 0.41 9.66
CA VAL A 133 3.11 -0.84 9.86
C VAL A 133 1.79 -0.87 9.10
N ILE A 134 1.35 -2.07 8.73
CA ILE A 134 -0.06 -2.36 8.48
C ILE A 134 -0.67 -2.85 9.79
N ALA A 135 -1.40 -1.96 10.46
CA ALA A 135 -2.16 -2.26 11.65
C ALA A 135 -3.39 -3.09 11.30
N TYR A 136 -3.52 -4.25 11.95
CA TYR A 136 -4.70 -5.11 11.89
C TYR A 136 -5.54 -5.02 13.17
N ARG A 137 -5.05 -4.31 14.21
CA ARG A 137 -5.78 -4.07 15.46
C ARG A 137 -5.53 -2.65 15.99
N PHE A 138 -6.58 -2.05 16.52
CA PHE A 138 -6.58 -0.73 17.16
C PHE A 138 -7.47 -0.74 18.41
N ASP A 139 -6.93 -0.34 19.56
CA ASP A 139 -7.63 -0.31 20.85
C ASP A 139 -8.43 -1.58 21.16
N GLY A 140 -7.79 -2.74 20.90
CA GLY A 140 -8.37 -4.06 21.14
C GLY A 140 -9.32 -4.56 20.05
N GLN A 141 -9.78 -3.71 19.12
CA GLN A 141 -10.59 -4.12 17.97
C GLN A 141 -9.70 -4.60 16.85
N THR A 142 -9.92 -5.81 16.36
CA THR A 142 -9.15 -6.45 15.29
C THR A 142 -9.98 -6.47 14.01
N VAL A 143 -9.38 -6.34 12.83
CA VAL A 143 -10.09 -6.53 11.55
C VAL A 143 -10.85 -7.87 11.57
N PRO A 144 -12.13 -7.93 11.16
CA PRO A 144 -12.92 -6.89 10.50
C PRO A 144 -13.66 -5.92 11.44
N ASP A 145 -13.61 -6.11 12.76
CA ASP A 145 -14.29 -5.25 13.73
C ASP A 145 -13.61 -3.88 13.89
N TYR A 146 -12.33 -3.78 13.51
CA TYR A 146 -11.64 -2.49 13.44
C TYR A 146 -12.23 -1.63 12.30
N PRO A 147 -12.90 -0.49 12.57
CA PRO A 147 -13.68 0.23 11.55
C PRO A 147 -12.88 0.81 10.38
N ASP A 148 -11.59 1.09 10.60
CA ASP A 148 -10.68 1.56 9.55
C ASP A 148 -10.04 0.40 8.78
N GLY A 149 -10.40 -0.86 9.06
CA GLY A 149 -9.83 -2.04 8.42
C GLY A 149 -8.32 -2.15 8.66
N TYR A 150 -7.61 -2.75 7.70
CA TYR A 150 -6.15 -2.70 7.69
C TYR A 150 -5.69 -1.26 7.49
N ARG A 151 -4.86 -0.75 8.39
CA ARG A 151 -4.48 0.65 8.38
C ARG A 151 -2.97 0.82 8.30
N LEU A 152 -2.50 1.59 7.33
CA LEU A 152 -1.11 2.04 7.31
C LEU A 152 -0.90 3.09 8.42
N MET A 153 0.09 2.87 9.27
CA MET A 153 0.44 3.78 10.36
C MET A 153 1.96 3.92 10.52
N PHE A 154 2.40 5.11 10.92
CA PHE A 154 3.76 5.39 11.36
C PHE A 154 3.76 5.50 12.89
N LEU A 155 4.63 4.73 13.55
CA LEU A 155 4.66 4.59 15.01
C LEU A 155 6.00 5.07 15.59
N PRO A 156 6.23 6.41 15.65
CA PRO A 156 7.43 6.97 16.27
C PRO A 156 7.51 6.65 17.77
N GLU A 157 8.67 6.86 18.39
CA GLU A 157 8.88 6.55 19.81
C GLU A 157 8.02 7.41 20.74
N ASP A 158 7.78 8.67 20.37
CA ASP A 158 6.91 9.59 21.10
C ASP A 158 5.41 9.33 20.89
N GLY A 159 5.06 8.40 19.99
CA GLY A 159 3.68 8.04 19.67
C GLY A 159 2.92 9.09 18.86
N TYR A 160 3.57 10.11 18.30
CA TYR A 160 2.93 11.18 17.54
C TYR A 160 3.63 11.46 16.21
N TYR A 161 3.00 11.07 15.11
CA TYR A 161 3.49 11.38 13.77
C TYR A 161 2.93 12.72 13.27
N SER A 162 3.73 13.77 13.45
CA SER A 162 3.37 15.15 13.14
C SER A 162 3.61 15.52 11.66
N ASN A 163 3.09 16.67 11.22
CA ASN A 163 3.42 17.19 9.89
C ASN A 163 4.92 17.54 9.78
N ALA A 164 5.59 17.90 10.88
CA ALA A 164 7.03 18.14 10.87
C ALA A 164 7.81 16.84 10.64
N ASP A 165 7.40 15.75 11.30
CA ASP A 165 8.00 14.42 11.10
C ASP A 165 7.79 13.93 9.68
N ALA A 166 6.58 14.12 9.14
CA ALA A 166 6.25 13.80 7.76
C ALA A 166 7.15 14.53 6.75
N ASN A 167 7.39 15.83 6.93
CA ASN A 167 8.28 16.60 6.07
C ASN A 167 9.75 16.18 6.26
N ALA A 168 10.18 15.94 7.50
CA ALA A 168 11.56 15.55 7.78
C ALA A 168 11.91 14.12 7.31
N SER A 169 10.91 13.28 7.06
CA SER A 169 11.08 11.87 6.67
C SER A 169 10.64 11.54 5.23
N THR A 170 10.15 12.52 4.47
CA THR A 170 9.65 12.31 3.09
C THR A 170 10.18 13.39 2.17
N ASP A 171 10.72 12.99 1.02
CA ASP A 171 11.16 13.91 -0.04
C ASP A 171 10.45 13.58 -1.36
N PRO A 172 9.74 14.52 -2.00
CA PRO A 172 9.45 15.89 -1.53
C PRO A 172 8.48 15.91 -0.34
N ASP A 173 8.43 17.06 0.34
CA ASP A 173 7.50 17.33 1.44
C ASP A 173 6.07 16.88 1.08
N PRO A 174 5.42 16.06 1.93
CA PRO A 174 4.08 15.56 1.67
C PRO A 174 3.03 16.61 2.04
N ARG A 175 1.78 16.39 1.64
CA ARG A 175 0.64 17.25 2.04
C ARG A 175 0.36 17.28 3.55
N GLY A 176 0.99 16.38 4.31
CA GLY A 176 0.86 16.22 5.74
C GLY A 176 1.05 14.76 6.18
N ALA A 177 1.05 14.53 7.49
CA ALA A 177 1.14 13.20 8.08
C ALA A 177 -0.14 12.38 7.86
N GLY A 178 -1.31 12.97 8.15
CA GLY A 178 -2.60 12.27 8.09
C GLY A 178 -2.92 11.62 6.75
N PRO A 179 -2.74 12.29 5.60
CA PRO A 179 -2.95 11.68 4.29
C PRO A 179 -2.10 10.42 4.03
N GLN A 180 -0.94 10.28 4.69
CA GLN A 180 -0.09 9.09 4.56
C GLN A 180 -0.57 7.90 5.38
N CYS A 181 -1.42 8.11 6.39
CA CYS A 181 -1.94 7.05 7.27
C CYS A 181 -3.22 6.43 6.67
N VAL A 182 -3.05 5.70 5.56
CA VAL A 182 -4.13 5.12 4.72
C VAL A 182 -4.99 4.13 5.50
N SER A 183 -6.31 4.38 5.59
CA SER A 183 -7.29 3.42 6.11
C SER A 183 -7.75 2.44 5.02
N ASN A 184 -8.30 1.30 5.42
CA ASN A 184 -8.89 0.27 4.57
C ASN A 184 -7.93 -0.22 3.46
N VAL A 185 -6.65 -0.40 3.80
CA VAL A 185 -5.62 -0.91 2.90
C VAL A 185 -6.06 -2.25 2.34
N ALA A 186 -6.19 -2.32 1.02
CA ALA A 186 -6.54 -3.52 0.30
C ALA A 186 -5.33 -4.09 -0.44
N ARG A 187 -4.46 -3.23 -0.97
CA ARG A 187 -3.34 -3.63 -1.83
C ARG A 187 -2.09 -2.81 -1.57
N ILE A 188 -0.93 -3.46 -1.68
CA ILE A 188 0.39 -2.83 -1.71
C ILE A 188 1.05 -3.22 -3.03
N VAL A 189 1.51 -2.25 -3.81
CA VAL A 189 2.07 -2.46 -5.14
C VAL A 189 3.46 -1.86 -5.22
N ILE A 190 4.45 -2.68 -5.57
CA ILE A 190 5.81 -2.24 -5.81
C ILE A 190 5.95 -1.86 -7.28
N VAL A 191 6.20 -0.59 -7.54
CA VAL A 191 6.36 0.02 -8.86
C VAL A 191 7.84 0.20 -9.15
N ARG A 192 8.34 -0.55 -10.13
CA ARG A 192 9.74 -0.51 -10.56
C ARG A 192 9.90 0.41 -11.77
N PRO A 193 10.85 1.35 -11.77
CA PRO A 193 11.16 2.14 -12.96
C PRO A 193 11.59 1.24 -14.12
N PRO A 194 11.26 1.58 -15.37
CA PRO A 194 11.74 0.83 -16.52
C PRO A 194 13.27 0.89 -16.60
N ALA A 195 13.92 -0.26 -16.79
CA ALA A 195 15.38 -0.42 -16.78
C ALA A 195 16.16 0.56 -17.70
N ALA A 196 15.52 1.12 -18.72
CA ALA A 196 16.13 2.11 -19.60
C ALA A 196 16.44 3.46 -18.91
N ALA A 197 15.66 3.87 -17.91
CA ALA A 197 15.85 5.14 -17.20
C ALA A 197 17.13 5.18 -16.35
N LEU A 198 17.58 4.02 -15.85
CA LEU A 198 18.75 3.90 -14.98
C LEU A 198 20.09 3.98 -15.75
N SER A 199 20.06 3.85 -17.08
CA SER A 199 21.27 3.92 -17.93
C SER A 199 21.66 5.34 -18.36
N SER A 200 20.78 6.33 -18.19
CA SER A 200 21.01 7.70 -18.67
C SER A 200 21.54 8.68 -17.62
N GLU A 201 21.42 8.39 -16.32
CA GLU A 201 21.80 9.34 -15.26
C GLU A 201 23.18 9.09 -14.63
N SER A 202 23.75 7.89 -14.74
CA SER A 202 25.09 7.58 -14.18
C SER A 202 26.27 7.87 -15.13
N SER A 203 26.02 8.33 -16.37
CA SER A 203 27.06 8.52 -17.38
C SER A 203 27.09 9.91 -18.04
N GLN A 204 26.63 10.95 -17.34
CA GLN A 204 26.78 12.35 -17.77
C GLN A 204 27.63 13.15 -16.77
N VAL A 205 28.82 12.65 -16.43
CA VAL A 205 29.96 13.56 -16.24
C VAL A 205 30.37 13.97 -17.65
N ALA A 206 29.62 14.90 -18.23
CA ALA A 206 30.04 15.56 -19.46
C ALA A 206 31.36 16.24 -19.14
N HIS A 207 32.47 15.72 -19.67
CA HIS A 207 33.68 16.49 -19.84
C HIS A 207 33.33 17.67 -20.75
N ILE A 208 32.91 18.78 -20.16
CA ILE A 208 32.71 20.04 -20.87
C ILE A 208 34.11 20.57 -21.17
N THR A 209 34.69 20.11 -22.28
CA THR A 209 35.87 20.74 -22.88
C THR A 209 35.42 22.05 -23.51
N TRP A 210 35.63 23.15 -22.80
CA TRP A 210 35.49 24.49 -23.36
C TRP A 210 36.54 24.70 -24.46
N LYS A 211 36.11 24.77 -25.71
CA LYS A 211 36.96 25.22 -26.83
C LYS A 211 36.88 26.74 -26.89
N TRP A 212 37.88 27.41 -26.32
CA TRP A 212 38.01 28.86 -26.36
C TRP A 212 38.38 29.33 -27.78
N PRO A 213 37.84 30.46 -28.27
CA PRO A 213 38.40 31.14 -29.43
C PRO A 213 39.81 31.63 -29.07
N GLN A 214 40.77 31.34 -29.94
CA GLN A 214 42.22 31.36 -29.70
C GLN A 214 42.87 32.73 -29.40
N ASN A 215 42.12 33.81 -29.10
CA ASN A 215 42.67 35.17 -29.06
C ASN A 215 42.33 36.00 -27.82
N LYS A 216 42.20 35.42 -26.61
CA LYS A 216 42.10 36.22 -25.37
C LYS A 216 42.99 35.71 -24.24
N VAL A 217 43.86 36.58 -23.75
CA VAL A 217 44.71 36.36 -22.57
C VAL A 217 44.14 37.11 -21.36
N PHE A 218 44.06 36.44 -20.22
CA PHE A 218 43.58 37.00 -18.96
C PHE A 218 44.72 37.73 -18.22
N VAL A 219 44.58 39.03 -17.95
CA VAL A 219 45.48 39.79 -17.08
C VAL A 219 44.66 40.65 -16.13
N GLY A 220 44.51 40.23 -14.88
CA GLY A 220 43.74 40.94 -13.84
C GLY A 220 42.23 40.97 -14.10
N LEU A 221 41.46 41.50 -13.14
CA LEU A 221 39.98 41.44 -13.04
C LEU A 221 39.18 42.12 -14.17
N THR A 222 39.75 42.34 -15.36
CA THR A 222 39.06 42.96 -16.51
C THR A 222 39.58 42.40 -17.84
N TRP A 223 38.68 42.25 -18.81
CA TRP A 223 38.99 41.77 -20.16
C TRP A 223 39.37 42.93 -21.11
N ARG A 224 40.36 42.73 -21.99
CA ARG A 224 40.57 43.53 -23.22
C ARG A 224 40.71 42.62 -24.44
N ASP A 225 40.31 43.14 -25.60
CA ASP A 225 40.54 42.54 -26.91
C ASP A 225 41.96 42.82 -27.40
N GLU A 226 42.61 41.85 -28.04
CA GLU A 226 43.82 42.06 -28.84
C GLU A 226 43.43 42.37 -30.29
N MET A 227 43.33 43.66 -30.58
CA MET A 227 43.87 44.40 -31.74
C MET A 227 43.34 45.83 -31.71
#